data_AF-A0A7C6XZZ4-F1
#
_entry.id   AF-A0A7C6XZZ4-F1
#
_cell.length_a   1.000
_cell.length_b   1.000
_cell.length_c   1.000
_cell.angle_alpha   90.00
_cell.angle_beta   90.00
_cell.angle_gamma   90.00
#
_symmetry.space_group_name_H-M   'P 1'
#
loop_
_entity.id
_entity.type
_entity.pdbx_description
1 polymer ?
#
loop_
_entity_poly.entity_id
_entity_poly.type
_entity_poly.pdbx_seq_one_letter_code
_entity_poly.pdbx_strand_id
1 'polypeptide(L)'
;PSLYEGFGLPVLEAMACESPVCTSNVSSLPEVGGDAARYFDPEDTDSITVTLREVLMDEALQREMALRGSERAAEYSWERAARETLTLYQRVIDEWADDNAD
;
A
#
# COMPACT_ATOMS: atom_id res chain seq x y z
N PRO A 1 10.84 9.19 -8.05
CA PRO A 1 9.68 8.28 -8.15
C PRO A 1 10.20 6.86 -8.38
N SER A 2 9.65 5.84 -7.69
CA SER A 2 10.17 4.46 -7.76
C SER A 2 9.79 3.79 -9.09
N LEU A 3 10.73 3.08 -9.73
CA LEU A 3 10.44 2.16 -10.84
C LEU A 3 10.11 0.74 -10.34
N TYR A 4 10.49 0.44 -9.10
CA TYR A 4 10.23 -0.81 -8.43
C TYR A 4 10.20 -0.57 -6.92
N GLU A 5 9.28 -1.25 -6.22
CA GLU A 5 9.17 -1.20 -4.77
C GLU A 5 8.79 -2.58 -4.23
N GLY A 6 9.43 -3.02 -3.14
CA GLY A 6 9.16 -4.37 -2.61
C GLY A 6 7.74 -4.53 -2.08
N PHE A 7 7.34 -3.61 -1.20
CA PHE A 7 5.99 -3.58 -0.61
C PHE A 7 5.36 -2.20 -0.69
N GLY A 8 6.09 -1.14 -0.34
CA GLY A 8 5.52 0.21 -0.23
C GLY A 8 5.29 0.65 1.22
N LEU A 9 6.14 0.22 2.16
CA LEU A 9 6.11 0.73 3.54
C LEU A 9 6.13 2.27 3.61
N PRO A 10 6.94 3.01 2.81
CA PRO A 10 6.89 4.47 2.84
C PRO A 10 5.53 5.07 2.48
N VAL A 11 4.73 4.38 1.63
CA VAL A 11 3.36 4.81 1.30
C VAL A 11 2.46 4.67 2.51
N LEU A 12 2.50 3.52 3.20
CA LEU A 12 1.70 3.30 4.42
C LEU A 12 2.10 4.23 5.56
N GLU A 13 3.40 4.48 5.74
CA GLU A 13 3.90 5.41 6.74
C GLU A 13 3.42 6.84 6.49
N ALA A 14 3.45 7.30 5.23
CA ALA A 14 2.92 8.61 4.85
C ALA A 14 1.41 8.70 5.07
N MET A 15 0.67 7.66 4.68
CA MET A 15 -0.77 7.55 4.89
C MET A 15 -1.16 7.56 6.37
N ALA A 16 -0.44 6.81 7.21
CA ALA A 16 -0.63 6.80 8.66
C ALA A 16 -0.31 8.15 9.33
N CYS A 17 0.57 8.95 8.71
CA CYS A 17 0.84 10.33 9.10
C CYS A 17 -0.18 11.33 8.52
N GLU A 18 -1.29 10.86 7.95
CA GLU A 18 -2.34 11.68 7.31
C GLU A 18 -1.80 12.55 6.16
N SER A 19 -0.72 12.13 5.50
CA SER A 19 -0.18 12.82 4.33
C SER A 19 -0.79 12.29 3.04
N PRO A 20 -1.32 13.16 2.15
CA PRO A 20 -1.68 12.76 0.79
C PRO A 20 -0.49 12.14 0.07
N VAL A 21 -0.69 11.00 -0.59
CA VAL A 21 0.37 10.28 -1.31
C VAL A 21 0.16 10.36 -2.81
N CYS A 22 1.17 10.88 -3.51
CA CYS A 22 1.37 10.69 -4.94
C CYS A 22 2.50 9.69 -5.16
N THR A 23 2.25 8.59 -5.87
CA THR A 23 3.26 7.53 -6.06
C THR A 23 3.19 6.90 -7.45
N SER A 24 4.18 6.07 -7.79
CA SER A 24 4.23 5.42 -9.10
C SER A 24 3.10 4.40 -9.26
N ASN A 25 2.56 4.25 -10.48
CA ASN A 25 1.52 3.26 -10.83
C ASN A 25 2.05 1.83 -11.09
N VAL A 26 3.27 1.51 -10.65
CA VAL A 26 3.95 0.25 -10.93
C VAL A 26 4.26 -0.53 -9.66
N SER A 27 4.56 -1.83 -9.83
CA SER A 27 5.00 -2.72 -8.74
C SER A 27 3.92 -2.87 -7.65
N SER A 28 4.32 -2.93 -6.38
CA SER A 28 3.43 -3.10 -5.21
C SER A 28 2.62 -1.84 -4.85
N LEU A 29 2.95 -0.68 -5.42
CA LEU A 29 2.40 0.62 -5.00
C LEU A 29 0.89 0.80 -5.29
N PRO A 30 0.34 0.35 -6.45
CA PRO A 30 -1.10 0.36 -6.67
C PRO A 30 -1.87 -0.53 -5.69
N GLU A 31 -1.28 -1.67 -5.32
CA GLU A 31 -1.89 -2.60 -4.36
C GLU A 31 -1.91 -1.98 -2.96
N VAL A 32 -0.80 -1.42 -2.50
CA VAL A 32 -0.71 -0.86 -1.14
C VAL A 32 -1.49 0.46 -1.03
N GLY A 33 -1.32 1.38 -1.96
CA GLY A 33 -1.98 2.68 -1.93
C GLY A 33 -3.49 2.63 -2.25
N GLY A 34 -3.96 1.59 -2.93
CA GLY A 34 -5.36 1.41 -3.29
C GLY A 34 -5.97 2.65 -3.95
N ASP A 35 -7.14 3.05 -3.47
CA ASP A 35 -7.87 4.24 -3.94
C ASP A 35 -7.59 5.50 -3.10
N ALA A 36 -6.74 5.38 -2.08
CA ALA A 36 -6.34 6.46 -1.17
C ALA A 36 -5.14 7.27 -1.70
N ALA A 37 -4.38 6.72 -2.66
CA ALA A 37 -3.28 7.42 -3.32
C ALA A 37 -3.67 8.00 -4.69
N ARG A 38 -2.86 8.93 -5.17
CA ARG A 38 -2.84 9.34 -6.58
C ARG A 38 -1.61 8.75 -7.25
N TYR A 39 -1.77 8.37 -8.51
CA TYR A 39 -0.74 7.65 -9.25
C TYR A 39 -0.24 8.44 -10.46
N PHE A 40 1.02 8.24 -10.79
CA PHE A 40 1.65 8.72 -12.03
C PHE A 40 2.48 7.61 -12.66
N ASP A 41 2.73 7.71 -13.96
CA ASP A 41 3.76 6.91 -14.62
C ASP A 41 5.14 7.44 -14.20
N PRO A 42 6.01 6.63 -13.57
CA PRO A 42 7.31 7.09 -13.10
C PRO A 42 8.31 7.42 -14.22
N GLU A 43 8.07 6.99 -15.45
CA GLU A 43 8.89 7.28 -16.62
C GLU A 43 8.39 8.50 -17.42
N ASP A 44 7.22 9.05 -17.05
CA ASP A 44 6.62 10.21 -17.69
C ASP A 44 6.61 11.44 -16.76
N THR A 45 7.44 12.43 -17.09
CA THR A 45 7.54 13.68 -16.32
C THR A 45 6.25 14.51 -16.38
N ASP A 46 5.51 14.44 -17.48
CA ASP A 46 4.24 15.16 -17.60
C ASP A 46 3.18 14.52 -16.71
N SER A 47 3.10 13.18 -16.68
CA SER A 47 2.25 12.44 -15.75
C SER A 47 2.52 12.82 -14.29
N ILE A 48 3.80 12.83 -13.87
CA ILE A 48 4.20 13.24 -12.52
C ILE A 48 3.74 14.67 -12.22
N THR A 49 3.97 15.59 -13.17
CA THR A 49 3.66 17.02 -13.00
C THR A 49 2.16 17.26 -12.88
N VAL A 50 1.35 16.58 -13.71
CA VAL A 50 -0.10 16.68 -13.67
C VAL A 50 -0.64 16.17 -12.35
N THR A 51 -0.20 14.98 -11.90
CA THR A 51 -0.65 14.39 -10.64
C THR A 51 -0.29 15.25 -9.43
N LEU A 52 0.95 15.76 -9.37
CA LEU A 52 1.36 16.65 -8.27
C LEU A 52 0.58 17.96 -8.29
N ARG A 53 0.32 18.54 -9.47
CA ARG A 53 -0.45 19.78 -9.59
C ARG A 53 -1.90 19.58 -9.15
N GLU A 54 -2.54 18.48 -9.54
CA GLU A 54 -3.90 18.13 -9.11
C GLU A 54 -3.99 18.15 -7.58
N VAL A 55 -3.10 17.41 -6.91
CA VAL A 55 -3.12 17.30 -5.44
C VAL A 55 -2.73 18.61 -4.76
N LEU A 56 -1.70 19.33 -5.24
CA LEU A 56 -1.24 20.56 -4.60
C LEU A 56 -2.25 21.72 -4.71
N MET A 57 -3.09 21.73 -5.74
CA MET A 57 -4.02 22.83 -6.01
C MET A 57 -5.43 22.61 -5.46
N ASP A 58 -5.74 21.43 -4.93
CA ASP A 58 -7.06 21.08 -4.40
C ASP A 58 -6.98 20.66 -2.92
N GLU A 59 -7.29 21.59 -2.01
CA GLU A 59 -7.31 21.33 -0.57
C GLU A 59 -8.42 20.34 -0.16
N ALA A 60 -9.53 20.26 -0.90
CA ALA A 60 -10.59 19.31 -0.58
C ALA A 60 -10.13 17.89 -0.88
N LEU A 61 -9.48 17.71 -2.03
CA LEU A 61 -8.83 16.46 -2.40
C LEU A 61 -7.74 16.05 -1.39
N GLN A 62 -6.90 16.98 -0.93
CA GLN A 62 -5.88 16.67 0.09
C GLN A 62 -6.51 16.13 1.38
N ARG A 63 -7.58 16.77 1.87
CA ARG A 63 -8.28 16.30 3.08
C ARG A 63 -8.91 14.93 2.88
N GLU A 64 -9.50 14.70 1.70
CA GLU A 64 -10.05 13.39 1.35
C GLU A 64 -8.96 12.30 1.32
N MET A 65 -7.83 12.58 0.66
CA MET A 65 -6.70 11.65 0.57
C MET A 65 -6.09 11.36 1.94
N ALA A 66 -5.98 12.36 2.82
CA ALA A 66 -5.48 12.19 4.18
C ALA A 66 -6.38 11.24 5.00
N LEU A 67 -7.70 11.44 4.94
CA LEU A 67 -8.67 10.59 5.62
C LEU A 67 -8.62 9.14 5.09
N ARG A 68 -8.74 8.98 3.77
CA ARG A 68 -8.73 7.65 3.13
C ARG A 68 -7.39 6.95 3.29
N GLY A 69 -6.30 7.71 3.28
CA GLY A 69 -4.96 7.20 3.55
C GLY A 69 -4.87 6.62 4.96
N SER A 70 -5.30 7.37 5.97
CA SER A 70 -5.31 6.90 7.36
C SER A 70 -6.15 5.62 7.53
N GLU A 71 -7.34 5.57 6.93
CA GLU A 71 -8.19 4.38 6.92
C GLU A 71 -7.52 3.19 6.23
N ARG A 72 -6.90 3.40 5.06
CA ARG A 72 -6.16 2.38 4.32
C ARG A 72 -4.98 1.85 5.11
N ALA A 73 -4.20 2.73 5.73
CA ALA A 73 -3.03 2.34 6.52
C ALA A 73 -3.41 1.49 7.73
N ALA A 74 -4.56 1.76 8.35
CA ALA A 74 -5.07 0.98 9.49
C ALA A 74 -5.43 -0.48 9.15
N GLU A 75 -5.64 -0.81 7.86
CA GLU A 75 -5.86 -2.19 7.42
C GLU A 75 -4.61 -3.07 7.51
N TYR A 76 -3.43 -2.44 7.59
CA TYR A 76 -2.13 -3.10 7.65
C TYR A 76 -1.56 -3.04 9.07
N SER A 77 -1.27 -4.21 9.65
CA SER A 77 -0.55 -4.28 10.92
C SER A 77 0.38 -5.48 10.98
N TRP A 78 1.50 -5.31 11.69
CA TRP A 78 2.44 -6.39 11.95
C TRP A 78 1.79 -7.54 12.73
N GLU A 79 0.88 -7.23 13.66
CA GLU A 79 0.12 -8.24 14.40
C GLU A 79 -0.74 -9.10 13.47
N ARG A 80 -1.47 -8.48 12.55
CA ARG A 80 -2.26 -9.19 11.55
C ARG A 80 -1.38 -10.06 10.67
N ALA A 81 -0.30 -9.50 10.13
CA ALA A 81 0.64 -10.24 9.28
C ALA A 81 1.23 -11.45 10.00
N ALA A 82 1.65 -11.29 11.26
CA ALA A 82 2.18 -12.37 12.08
C ALA A 82 1.14 -13.46 12.33
N ARG A 83 -0.09 -13.07 12.70
CA ARG A 83 -1.19 -14.01 12.96
C ARG A 83 -1.56 -14.82 11.72
N GLU A 84 -1.75 -14.16 10.57
CA GLU A 84 -2.11 -14.83 9.32
C GLU A 84 -1.00 -15.76 8.83
N THR A 85 0.25 -15.33 8.96
CA THR A 85 1.42 -16.17 8.61
C THR A 85 1.50 -17.40 9.51
N LEU A 86 1.30 -17.24 10.83
CA LEU A 86 1.31 -18.35 11.78
C LEU A 86 0.18 -19.35 11.48
N THR A 87 -1.03 -18.88 11.19
CA THR A 87 -2.16 -19.73 10.79
C THR A 87 -1.84 -20.55 9.53
N LEU A 88 -1.20 -19.93 8.54
CA LEU A 88 -0.75 -20.64 7.34
C LEU A 88 0.29 -21.71 7.67
N TYR A 89 1.29 -21.39 8.50
CA TYR A 89 2.31 -22.35 8.90
C TYR A 89 1.73 -23.55 9.64
N GLN A 90 0.80 -23.31 10.57
CA GLN A 90 0.09 -24.38 11.27
C GLN A 90 -0.66 -25.28 10.29
N ARG A 91 -1.43 -24.69 9.38
CA ARG A 91 -2.17 -25.46 8.36
C ARG A 91 -1.26 -26.35 7.52
N VAL A 92 -0.14 -25.82 7.02
CA VAL A 92 0.80 -26.59 6.19
C VAL A 92 1.47 -27.72 6.98
N ILE A 93 1.76 -27.49 8.26
CA ILE A 93 2.33 -28.54 9.15
C ILE A 93 1.30 -29.64 9.41
N ASP A 94 0.04 -29.27 9.67
CA ASP A 94 -1.03 -30.22 9.93
C ASP A 94 -1.32 -31.06 8.66
N GLU A 95 -1.45 -30.42 7.50
CA GLU A 95 -1.60 -31.10 6.20
C GLU A 95 -0.44 -32.07 5.91
N TRP A 96 0.80 -31.64 6.17
CA TRP A 96 1.96 -32.51 6.01
C TRP A 96 1.95 -33.70 6.97
N ALA A 97 1.56 -33.49 8.23
CA ALA A 97 1.50 -34.56 9.22
C ALA A 97 0.44 -35.60 8.86
N ASP A 98 -0.73 -35.16 8.39
CA ASP A 98 -1.81 -36.02 7.92
C ASP A 98 -1.39 -36.85 6.70
N ASP A 99 -0.70 -36.23 5.72
CA ASP A 99 -0.20 -36.90 4.51
C ASP A 99 0.91 -37.93 4.78
N ASN A 100 1.60 -37.83 5.92
CA ASN A 100 2.75 -38.68 6.28
C ASN A 100 2.50 -39.54 7.52
N ALA A 101 1.25 -39.64 7.97
CA ALA A 101 0.83 -40.53 9.07
C ALA A 101 0.54 -41.95 8.55
N ASP A 102 1.58 -42.64 8.06
CA ASP A 102 1.60 -44.08 7.75
C ASP A 102 2.73 -44.80 8.53
#